data_AF-A0A7S1AGD4-F1
#
_entry.id   AF-A0A7S1AGD4-F1
#
_cell.length_a   1.000
_cell.length_b   1.000
_cell.length_c   1.000
_cell.angle_alpha   90.00
_cell.angle_beta   90.00
_cell.angle_gamma   90.00
#
_symmetry.space_group_name_H-M   'P 1'
#
loop_
_entity.id
_entity.type
_entity.pdbx_description
1 polymer ?
#
loop_
_entity_poly.entity_id
_entity_poly.type
_entity_poly.pdbx_seq_one_letter_code
_entity_poly.pdbx_strand_id
1 'polypeptide(L)'
;VIKPAATIAAFLSIKNPFRQGLGVLDASKKLGKEYFKKDFCSDHFADVQAYVEWRRESLRGRGDELCEEQQLSPETLDMAFMMVQQFVSFMVDAGYDGADVGEGDYGEVDPIRKASDVDCMLRAAMVAGFMPSLCCLFHDGNKGASFLLDSNEEVSPFRQSANANYRMAAGSHDGDEWMVFSDAMKLGRHNSIMDSTLV
;
A
#
# COMPACT_ATOMS: atom_id res chain seq x y z
N VAL A 1 3.14 -0.16 15.59
CA VAL A 1 3.02 -0.24 14.12
C VAL A 1 2.87 -1.65 13.57
N ILE A 2 2.93 -2.69 14.43
CA ILE A 2 2.82 -4.10 14.03
C ILE A 2 1.50 -4.39 13.35
N LYS A 3 0.38 -3.86 13.85
CA LYS A 3 -0.93 -4.10 13.26
C LYS A 3 -1.04 -3.63 11.79
N PRO A 4 -0.74 -2.35 11.44
CA PRO A 4 -0.66 -1.94 10.04
C PRO A 4 0.36 -2.70 9.20
N ALA A 5 1.53 -3.04 9.77
CA ALA A 5 2.54 -3.82 9.07
C ALA A 5 2.06 -5.24 8.75
N ALA A 6 1.32 -5.88 9.68
CA ALA A 6 0.67 -7.16 9.50
C ALA A 6 -0.40 -7.10 8.41
N THR A 7 -1.15 -5.99 8.29
CA THR A 7 -2.09 -5.77 7.19
C THR A 7 -1.38 -5.73 5.84
N ILE A 8 -0.28 -5.01 5.73
CA ILE A 8 0.54 -4.99 4.50
C ILE A 8 1.06 -6.40 4.20
N ALA A 9 1.64 -7.08 5.19
CA ALA A 9 2.14 -8.45 5.03
C ALA A 9 1.05 -9.43 4.61
N ALA A 10 -0.18 -9.27 5.11
CA ALA A 10 -1.33 -10.09 4.73
C ALA A 10 -1.65 -9.91 3.25
N PHE A 11 -1.77 -8.67 2.76
CA PHE A 11 -2.04 -8.41 1.35
C PHE A 11 -0.89 -8.79 0.41
N LEU A 12 0.36 -8.67 0.85
CA LEU A 12 1.52 -9.20 0.09
C LEU A 12 1.48 -10.73 -0.01
N SER A 13 0.96 -11.42 1.00
CA SER A 13 0.88 -12.88 1.04
C SER A 13 -0.27 -13.45 0.19
N ILE A 14 -1.32 -12.66 -0.07
CA ILE A 14 -2.49 -13.11 -0.83
C ILE A 14 -2.63 -12.34 -2.15
N LYS A 15 -2.98 -11.05 -2.08
CA LYS A 15 -3.12 -10.04 -3.14
C LYS A 15 -3.79 -8.80 -2.53
N ASN A 16 -3.66 -7.65 -3.17
CA ASN A 16 -4.40 -6.44 -2.78
C ASN A 16 -5.94 -6.63 -2.94
N PRO A 17 -6.77 -5.88 -2.18
CA PRO A 17 -8.22 -6.07 -2.17
C PRO A 17 -8.94 -5.42 -3.37
N PHE A 18 -8.24 -4.69 -4.24
CA PHE A 18 -8.84 -3.92 -5.32
C PHE A 18 -9.15 -4.80 -6.52
N ARG A 19 -10.42 -4.81 -6.95
CA ARG A 19 -10.82 -5.45 -8.20
C ARG A 19 -10.46 -4.54 -9.37
N GLN A 20 -10.08 -5.13 -10.49
CA GLN A 20 -9.99 -4.38 -11.75
C GLN A 20 -11.40 -3.97 -12.16
N GLY A 21 -11.72 -2.68 -12.02
CA GLY A 21 -12.96 -2.12 -12.53
C GLY A 21 -13.05 -2.30 -14.04
N LEU A 22 -14.17 -2.84 -14.52
CA LEU A 22 -14.59 -2.65 -15.91
C LEU A 22 -14.79 -1.14 -16.09
N GLY A 23 -14.08 -0.54 -17.06
CA GLY A 23 -14.09 0.88 -17.44
C GLY A 23 -14.96 1.82 -16.60
N VAL A 24 -14.32 2.78 -15.91
CA VAL A 24 -15.01 3.80 -15.14
C VAL A 24 -16.00 4.55 -16.05
N LEU A 25 -17.30 4.41 -15.77
CA LEU A 25 -18.38 5.09 -16.51
C LEU A 25 -18.36 6.61 -16.29
N ASP A 26 -17.72 7.08 -15.22
CA ASP A 26 -17.55 8.49 -14.88
C ASP A 26 -16.13 8.77 -14.40
N ALA A 27 -15.31 9.35 -15.29
CA ALA A 27 -13.92 9.69 -15.01
C ALA A 27 -13.71 10.64 -13.80
N SER A 28 -14.77 11.28 -13.29
CA SER A 28 -14.69 12.15 -12.12
C SER A 28 -14.73 11.40 -10.77
N LYS A 29 -15.27 10.18 -10.75
CA LYS A 29 -15.40 9.41 -9.50
C LYS A 29 -14.11 8.67 -9.19
N LYS A 30 -13.47 9.04 -8.08
CA LYS A 30 -12.36 8.25 -7.51
C LYS A 30 -12.92 6.98 -6.87
N LEU A 31 -12.49 5.83 -7.38
CA LEU A 31 -12.91 4.50 -6.93
C LEU A 31 -11.69 3.64 -6.59
N GLY A 32 -11.90 2.62 -5.77
CA GLY A 32 -10.86 1.64 -5.43
C GLY A 32 -9.59 2.33 -4.96
N LYS A 33 -8.45 1.94 -5.52
CA LYS A 33 -7.15 2.43 -5.07
C LYS A 33 -7.01 3.96 -5.14
N GLU A 34 -7.61 4.61 -6.14
CA GLU A 34 -7.60 6.08 -6.27
C GLU A 34 -8.36 6.78 -5.15
N TYR A 35 -9.39 6.14 -4.58
CA TYR A 35 -10.10 6.62 -3.40
C TYR A 35 -9.25 6.47 -2.13
N PHE A 36 -8.62 5.30 -1.94
CA PHE A 36 -7.93 4.97 -0.69
C PHE A 36 -6.50 5.47 -0.58
N LYS A 37 -5.85 5.84 -1.69
CA LYS A 37 -4.45 6.32 -1.63
C LYS A 37 -4.26 7.60 -0.82
N LYS A 38 -5.32 8.42 -0.64
CA LYS A 38 -5.39 9.60 0.27
C LYS A 38 -4.10 10.43 0.32
N ASP A 39 -3.46 10.64 -0.82
CA ASP A 39 -2.18 11.35 -1.01
C ASP A 39 -0.96 10.78 -0.26
N PHE A 40 -1.01 9.52 0.21
CA PHE A 40 0.12 8.84 0.86
C PHE A 40 1.26 8.46 -0.11
N CYS A 41 1.03 8.55 -1.42
CA CYS A 41 1.95 8.10 -2.48
C CYS A 41 2.41 6.64 -2.26
N SER A 42 1.45 5.76 -1.96
CA SER A 42 1.72 4.39 -1.55
C SER A 42 0.55 3.45 -1.85
N ASP A 43 0.86 2.33 -2.50
CA ASP A 43 -0.05 1.20 -2.67
C ASP A 43 -0.36 0.53 -1.34
N HIS A 44 0.67 0.25 -0.54
CA HIS A 44 0.55 -0.43 0.75
C HIS A 44 -0.31 0.34 1.75
N PHE A 45 -0.18 1.67 1.79
CA PHE A 45 -1.07 2.50 2.60
C PHE A 45 -2.50 2.49 2.05
N ALA A 46 -2.71 2.45 0.73
CA ALA A 46 -4.05 2.35 0.16
C ALA A 46 -4.73 1.03 0.59
N ASP A 47 -3.98 -0.08 0.64
CA ASP A 47 -4.46 -1.36 1.13
C ASP A 47 -4.86 -1.29 2.62
N VAL A 48 -4.02 -0.67 3.47
CA VAL A 48 -4.33 -0.49 4.90
C VAL A 48 -5.57 0.39 5.07
N GLN A 49 -5.70 1.49 4.31
CA GLN A 49 -6.86 2.38 4.40
C GLN A 49 -8.15 1.68 3.97
N ALA A 50 -8.09 0.84 2.93
CA ALA A 50 -9.23 0.03 2.49
C ALA A 50 -9.63 -0.98 3.56
N TYR A 51 -8.66 -1.68 4.17
CA TYR A 51 -8.89 -2.61 5.25
C TYR A 51 -9.56 -1.94 6.47
N VAL A 52 -9.00 -0.83 6.95
CA VAL A 52 -9.53 -0.11 8.13
C VAL A 52 -10.94 0.38 7.90
N GLU A 53 -11.21 0.97 6.72
CA GLU A 53 -12.54 1.47 6.37
C GLU A 53 -13.55 0.32 6.23
N TRP A 54 -13.15 -0.78 5.59
CA TRP A 54 -13.97 -1.98 5.52
C TRP A 54 -14.29 -2.57 6.90
N ARG A 55 -13.30 -2.71 7.80
CA ARG A 55 -13.56 -3.16 9.18
C ARG A 55 -14.62 -2.30 9.87
N ARG A 56 -14.47 -0.98 9.78
CA ARG A 56 -15.41 -0.03 10.37
C ARG A 56 -16.83 -0.16 9.81
N GLU A 57 -16.98 -0.33 8.50
CA GLU A 57 -18.30 -0.47 7.87
C GLU A 57 -18.89 -1.88 8.07
N SER A 58 -18.07 -2.93 8.10
CA SER A 58 -18.48 -4.30 8.43
C SER A 58 -19.07 -4.40 9.83
N LEU A 59 -18.47 -3.75 10.82
CA LEU A 59 -19.02 -3.65 12.18
C LEU A 59 -20.39 -2.94 12.22
N ARG A 60 -20.74 -2.19 11.18
CA ARG A 60 -22.03 -1.48 11.03
C ARG A 60 -22.98 -2.20 10.07
N GLY A 61 -22.64 -3.40 9.60
CA GLY A 61 -23.42 -4.16 8.63
C GLY A 61 -23.42 -3.60 7.21
N ARG A 62 -22.43 -2.75 6.86
CA ARG A 62 -22.28 -2.10 5.54
C ARG A 62 -20.97 -2.47 4.82
N GLY A 63 -20.32 -3.55 5.23
CA GLY A 63 -19.06 -4.01 4.62
C GLY A 63 -19.23 -4.33 3.13
N ASP A 64 -20.31 -5.05 2.79
CA ASP A 64 -20.59 -5.44 1.40
C ASP A 64 -20.93 -4.24 0.51
N GLU A 65 -21.71 -3.28 1.04
CA GLU A 65 -22.04 -2.03 0.36
C GLU A 65 -20.75 -1.25 0.02
N LEU A 66 -19.85 -1.09 0.99
CA LEU A 66 -18.55 -0.46 0.74
C LEU A 66 -17.74 -1.21 -0.33
N CYS A 67 -17.73 -2.55 -0.28
CA CYS A 67 -17.01 -3.38 -1.25
C CYS A 67 -17.54 -3.22 -2.68
N GLU A 68 -18.86 -3.11 -2.84
CA GLU A 68 -19.49 -2.81 -4.12
C GLU A 68 -19.15 -1.39 -4.59
N GLU A 69 -19.35 -0.39 -3.73
CA GLU A 69 -19.13 1.02 -4.05
C GLU A 69 -17.68 1.32 -4.43
N GLN A 70 -16.72 0.71 -3.73
CA GLN A 70 -15.29 0.97 -3.88
C GLN A 70 -14.55 -0.12 -4.65
N GLN A 71 -15.26 -1.06 -5.29
CA GLN A 71 -14.66 -2.13 -6.10
C GLN A 71 -13.65 -3.00 -5.32
N LEU A 72 -13.96 -3.31 -4.05
CA LEU A 72 -13.15 -4.20 -3.22
C LEU A 72 -13.64 -5.66 -3.33
N SER A 73 -12.77 -6.63 -3.12
CA SER A 73 -13.14 -8.04 -2.95
C SER A 73 -13.41 -8.32 -1.47
N PRO A 74 -14.66 -8.63 -1.08
CA PRO A 74 -14.98 -8.96 0.31
C PRO A 74 -14.22 -10.21 0.76
N GLU A 75 -14.05 -11.21 -0.11
CA GLU A 75 -13.34 -12.45 0.21
C GLU A 75 -11.85 -12.20 0.51
N THR A 76 -11.23 -11.26 -0.22
CA THR A 76 -9.83 -10.89 0.01
C THR A 76 -9.67 -10.15 1.33
N LEU A 77 -10.65 -9.30 1.70
CA LEU A 77 -10.66 -8.56 2.96
C LEU A 77 -10.90 -9.46 4.17
N ASP A 78 -11.81 -10.43 4.07
CA ASP A 78 -12.03 -11.44 5.10
C ASP A 78 -10.78 -12.30 5.33
N MET A 79 -10.13 -12.73 4.24
CA MET A 79 -8.87 -13.48 4.33
C MET A 79 -7.76 -12.64 4.98
N ALA A 80 -7.64 -11.37 4.59
CA ALA A 80 -6.69 -10.46 5.22
C ALA A 80 -6.97 -10.27 6.71
N PHE A 81 -8.23 -10.15 7.13
CA PHE A 81 -8.62 -10.05 8.55
C PHE A 81 -8.12 -11.25 9.36
N MET A 82 -8.35 -12.46 8.87
CA MET A 82 -7.87 -13.68 9.53
C MET A 82 -6.33 -13.72 9.62
N MET A 83 -5.64 -13.32 8.55
CA MET A 83 -4.17 -13.29 8.52
C MET A 83 -3.59 -12.22 9.46
N VAL A 84 -4.19 -11.04 9.53
CA VAL A 84 -3.78 -9.98 10.46
C VAL A 84 -3.90 -10.48 11.90
N GLN A 85 -5.03 -11.08 12.27
CA GLN A 85 -5.20 -11.68 13.60
C GLN A 85 -4.11 -12.71 13.90
N GLN A 86 -3.81 -13.58 12.94
CA GLN A 86 -2.80 -14.62 13.11
C GLN A 86 -1.38 -14.04 13.26
N PHE A 87 -0.97 -13.11 12.40
CA PHE A 87 0.35 -12.47 12.49
C PHE A 87 0.55 -11.72 13.79
N VAL A 88 -0.46 -10.96 14.22
CA VAL A 88 -0.40 -10.21 15.48
C VAL A 88 -0.35 -11.17 16.67
N SER A 89 -1.14 -12.26 16.66
CA SER A 89 -1.07 -13.30 17.70
C SER A 89 0.34 -13.88 17.80
N PHE A 90 0.97 -14.23 16.67
CA PHE A 90 2.33 -14.76 16.68
C PHE A 90 3.36 -13.78 17.24
N MET A 91 3.21 -12.49 16.97
CA MET A 91 4.09 -11.47 17.55
C MET A 91 3.93 -11.39 19.07
N VAL A 92 2.68 -11.40 19.57
CA VAL A 92 2.39 -11.38 21.01
C VAL A 92 2.91 -12.65 21.69
N ASP A 93 2.68 -13.82 21.10
CA ASP A 93 3.17 -15.11 21.59
C ASP A 93 4.72 -15.16 21.62
N ALA A 94 5.38 -14.44 20.71
CA ALA A 94 6.83 -14.25 20.69
C ALA A 94 7.34 -13.22 21.71
N GLY A 95 6.44 -12.59 22.49
CA GLY A 95 6.76 -11.66 23.56
C GLY A 95 6.67 -10.18 23.18
N TYR A 96 6.07 -9.82 22.04
CA TYR A 96 5.80 -8.42 21.71
C TYR A 96 4.63 -7.87 22.54
N ASP A 97 4.88 -6.83 23.33
CA ASP A 97 3.91 -6.21 24.25
C ASP A 97 3.69 -4.71 23.97
N GLY A 98 3.91 -4.29 22.72
CA GLY A 98 3.76 -2.90 22.31
C GLY A 98 2.34 -2.35 22.50
N ALA A 99 2.23 -1.03 22.68
CA ALA A 99 0.95 -0.36 22.93
C ALA A 99 -0.10 -0.57 21.82
N ASP A 100 0.32 -0.93 20.61
CA ASP A 100 -0.56 -1.21 19.47
C ASP A 100 -1.17 -2.62 19.47
N VAL A 101 -0.74 -3.51 20.37
CA VAL A 101 -1.28 -4.88 20.52
C VAL A 101 -1.98 -5.11 21.85
N GLY A 102 -2.36 -4.03 22.55
CA GLY A 102 -3.11 -4.09 23.81
C GLY A 102 -4.46 -4.83 23.72
N GLU A 103 -5.17 -4.92 24.85
CA GLU A 103 -6.43 -5.68 24.96
C GLU A 103 -7.44 -5.33 23.86
N GLY A 104 -7.93 -6.33 23.13
CA GLY A 104 -8.92 -6.16 22.06
C GLY A 104 -8.76 -7.18 20.93
N ASP A 105 -9.49 -6.94 19.83
CA ASP A 105 -9.39 -7.74 18.62
C ASP A 105 -8.07 -7.40 17.87
N TYR A 106 -7.25 -8.42 17.64
CA TYR A 106 -5.98 -8.29 16.91
C TYR A 106 -6.15 -7.87 15.45
N GLY A 107 -7.33 -8.09 14.87
CA GLY A 107 -7.69 -7.65 13.53
C GLY A 107 -8.12 -6.17 13.45
N GLU A 108 -8.34 -5.50 14.57
CA GLU A 108 -8.71 -4.08 14.59
C GLU A 108 -7.45 -3.21 14.48
N VAL A 109 -7.40 -2.43 13.38
CA VAL A 109 -6.26 -1.60 12.99
C VAL A 109 -6.70 -0.15 12.98
N ASP A 110 -5.94 0.73 13.63
CA ASP A 110 -6.24 2.16 13.66
C ASP A 110 -5.97 2.84 12.31
N PRO A 111 -6.77 3.84 11.92
CA PRO A 111 -6.54 4.60 10.70
C PRO A 111 -5.23 5.36 10.79
N ILE A 112 -4.37 5.19 9.78
CA ILE A 112 -3.11 5.91 9.71
C ILE A 112 -3.37 7.35 9.24
N ARG A 113 -2.77 8.31 9.95
CA ARG A 113 -2.76 9.72 9.55
C ARG A 113 -1.46 10.04 8.82
N LYS A 114 -1.57 10.78 7.71
CA LYS A 114 -0.39 11.24 6.95
C LYS A 114 0.52 12.10 7.83
N ALA A 115 1.82 11.88 7.72
CA ALA A 115 2.88 12.53 8.50
C ALA A 115 2.77 12.35 10.03
N SER A 116 2.08 11.30 10.48
CA SER A 116 2.11 10.89 11.90
C SER A 116 3.33 10.01 12.17
N ASP A 117 3.67 9.83 13.45
CA ASP A 117 4.75 8.90 13.85
C ASP A 117 4.50 7.48 13.33
N VAL A 118 3.24 7.03 13.28
CA VAL A 118 2.84 5.73 12.74
C VAL A 118 3.11 5.63 11.24
N ASP A 119 2.84 6.69 10.47
CA ASP A 119 3.16 6.76 9.03
C ASP A 119 4.67 6.64 8.81
N CYS A 120 5.46 7.46 9.51
CA CYS A 120 6.93 7.44 9.43
C CYS A 120 7.51 6.08 9.83
N MET A 121 7.06 5.53 10.96
CA MET A 121 7.52 4.23 11.44
C MET A 121 7.14 3.08 10.50
N LEU A 122 5.96 3.14 9.88
CA LEU A 122 5.52 2.12 8.93
C LEU A 122 6.35 2.17 7.64
N ARG A 123 6.70 3.38 7.15
CA ARG A 123 7.64 3.53 6.02
C ARG A 123 9.02 2.96 6.35
N ALA A 124 9.55 3.25 7.53
CA ALA A 124 10.82 2.67 7.97
C ALA A 124 10.76 1.13 8.07
N ALA A 125 9.65 0.58 8.59
CA ALA A 125 9.43 -0.86 8.63
C ALA A 125 9.34 -1.48 7.23
N MET A 126 8.70 -0.78 6.28
CA MET A 126 8.65 -1.20 4.89
C MET A 126 10.04 -1.20 4.24
N VAL A 127 10.87 -0.18 4.48
CA VAL A 127 12.27 -0.20 4.00
C VAL A 127 12.99 -1.47 4.49
N ALA A 128 12.86 -1.80 5.78
CA ALA A 128 13.45 -3.02 6.32
C ALA A 128 12.88 -4.31 5.71
N GLY A 129 11.57 -4.34 5.43
CA GLY A 129 10.88 -5.51 4.88
C GLY A 129 11.08 -5.74 3.38
N PHE A 130 11.23 -4.66 2.60
CA PHE A 130 11.38 -4.73 1.14
C PHE A 130 12.83 -4.79 0.68
N MET A 131 13.82 -4.46 1.52
CA MET A 131 15.23 -4.58 1.17
C MET A 131 15.55 -5.97 0.56
N PRO A 132 16.22 -6.04 -0.61
CA PRO A 132 16.91 -4.95 -1.32
C PRO A 132 16.07 -4.20 -2.38
N SER A 133 14.76 -4.41 -2.47
CA SER A 133 13.87 -3.82 -3.48
C SER A 133 13.61 -2.33 -3.24
N LEU A 134 14.54 -1.49 -3.70
CA LEU A 134 14.44 -0.03 -3.70
C LEU A 134 14.78 0.56 -5.07
N CYS A 135 14.17 1.70 -5.38
CA CYS A 135 14.55 2.53 -6.51
C CYS A 135 14.56 4.00 -6.13
N CYS A 136 15.43 4.79 -6.78
CA CYS A 136 15.47 6.23 -6.61
C CYS A 136 14.86 6.92 -7.83
N LEU A 137 14.22 8.07 -7.62
CA LEU A 137 13.64 8.85 -8.69
C LEU A 137 14.73 9.55 -9.49
N PHE A 138 14.58 9.53 -10.81
CA PHE A 138 15.46 10.22 -11.76
C PHE A 138 14.66 10.81 -12.93
N HIS A 139 15.02 12.01 -13.36
CA HIS A 139 14.41 12.64 -14.52
C HIS A 139 14.87 11.98 -15.83
N ASP A 140 13.93 11.39 -16.58
CA ASP A 140 14.12 11.23 -18.02
C ASP A 140 13.48 12.45 -18.71
N GLY A 141 14.33 13.39 -19.13
CA GLY A 141 13.97 14.76 -19.54
C GLY A 141 12.71 14.94 -20.39
N ASN A 142 12.33 13.94 -21.19
CA ASN A 142 11.13 13.98 -22.06
C ASN A 142 9.99 13.02 -21.66
N LYS A 143 10.17 12.13 -20.67
CA LYS A 143 9.19 11.05 -20.36
C LYS A 143 8.49 11.17 -19.00
N GLY A 144 8.89 12.12 -18.16
CA GLY A 144 8.34 12.28 -16.81
C GLY A 144 9.19 11.58 -15.75
N ALA A 145 8.59 11.25 -14.61
CA ALA A 145 9.26 10.59 -13.49
C ALA A 145 9.58 9.12 -13.83
N SER A 146 10.86 8.79 -13.94
CA SER A 146 11.37 7.41 -14.03
C SER A 146 12.14 7.07 -12.76
N PHE A 147 12.30 5.78 -12.46
CA PHE A 147 13.05 5.34 -11.28
C PHE A 147 14.21 4.43 -11.69
N LEU A 148 15.31 4.48 -10.95
CA LEU A 148 16.50 3.67 -11.18
C LEU A 148 16.71 2.70 -10.02
N LEU A 149 16.98 1.44 -10.36
CA LEU A 149 17.48 0.44 -9.42
C LEU A 149 18.98 0.65 -9.16
N ASP A 150 19.50 -0.02 -8.13
CA ASP A 150 20.94 -0.09 -7.84
C ASP A 150 21.78 -0.63 -9.02
N SER A 151 21.16 -1.48 -9.85
CA SER A 151 21.69 -2.02 -11.10
C SER A 151 21.74 -1.03 -12.26
N ASN A 152 21.25 0.21 -12.08
CA ASN A 152 20.98 1.22 -13.11
C ASN A 152 19.91 0.81 -14.13
N GLU A 153 19.09 -0.20 -13.84
CA GLU A 153 17.92 -0.50 -14.65
C GLU A 153 16.79 0.50 -14.38
N GLU A 154 16.17 0.99 -15.47
CA GLU A 154 15.02 1.88 -15.41
C GLU A 154 13.74 1.08 -15.15
N VAL A 155 13.03 1.49 -14.10
CA VAL A 155 11.72 0.96 -13.71
C VAL A 155 10.68 2.07 -13.65
N SER A 156 9.40 1.70 -13.84
CA SER A 156 8.29 2.62 -13.65
C SER A 156 7.13 1.96 -12.88
N PRO A 157 6.37 2.72 -12.07
CA PRO A 157 5.18 2.17 -11.42
C PRO A 157 4.18 1.63 -12.44
N PHE A 158 3.65 0.44 -12.18
CA PHE A 158 2.62 -0.15 -13.01
C PHE A 158 1.39 0.78 -13.05
N ARG A 159 0.63 0.75 -14.15
CA ARG A 159 -0.53 1.65 -14.38
C ARG A 159 -1.63 1.58 -13.30
N GLN A 160 -1.68 0.51 -12.51
CA GLN A 160 -2.63 0.32 -11.40
C GLN A 160 -2.02 0.61 -10.03
N SER A 161 -0.75 1.04 -9.98
CA SER A 161 -0.12 1.53 -8.76
C SER A 161 -0.71 2.89 -8.37
N ALA A 162 -0.80 3.16 -7.07
CA ALA A 162 -1.12 4.49 -6.53
C ALA A 162 -0.18 5.59 -7.06
N ASN A 163 1.02 5.20 -7.49
CA ASN A 163 2.09 6.06 -7.99
C ASN A 163 2.24 6.04 -9.52
N ALA A 164 1.30 5.45 -10.27
CA ALA A 164 1.36 5.36 -11.73
C ALA A 164 1.61 6.71 -12.44
N ASN A 165 1.08 7.79 -11.87
CA ASN A 165 1.22 9.15 -12.39
C ASN A 165 2.02 10.05 -11.43
N TYR A 166 2.87 9.45 -10.59
CA TYR A 166 3.70 10.21 -9.66
C TYR A 166 4.57 11.21 -10.41
N ARG A 167 4.74 12.38 -9.80
CA ARG A 167 5.64 13.42 -10.28
C ARG A 167 6.48 13.87 -9.10
N MET A 168 7.76 14.09 -9.39
CA MET A 168 8.72 14.64 -8.45
C MET A 168 8.14 15.86 -7.74
N ALA A 169 8.35 15.96 -6.43
CA ALA A 169 7.90 17.13 -5.69
C ALA A 169 8.62 18.40 -6.19
N ALA A 170 7.95 19.53 -6.08
CA ALA A 170 8.51 20.80 -6.51
C ALA A 170 9.77 21.13 -5.69
N GLY A 171 10.91 21.23 -6.37
CA GLY A 171 12.19 21.53 -5.74
C GLY A 171 13.04 20.32 -5.38
N SER A 172 12.56 19.09 -5.58
CA SER A 172 13.40 17.90 -5.46
C SER A 172 14.34 17.76 -6.67
N HIS A 173 15.46 17.11 -6.44
CA HIS A 173 16.48 16.76 -7.44
C HIS A 173 16.52 15.25 -7.66
N ASP A 174 17.20 14.84 -8.74
CA ASP A 174 17.46 13.43 -9.02
C ASP A 174 18.18 12.77 -7.83
N GLY A 175 17.62 11.66 -7.35
CA GLY A 175 18.12 10.93 -6.18
C GLY A 175 17.58 11.39 -4.82
N ASP A 176 16.75 12.44 -4.75
CA ASP A 176 16.17 12.90 -3.47
C ASP A 176 15.01 12.02 -2.99
N GLU A 177 14.30 11.38 -3.91
CA GLU A 177 13.06 10.65 -3.63
C GLU A 177 13.25 9.15 -3.90
N TRP A 178 12.78 8.32 -2.97
CA TRP A 178 13.00 6.87 -2.99
C TRP A 178 11.67 6.12 -2.92
N MET A 179 11.59 4.96 -3.56
CA MET A 179 10.47 4.04 -3.44
C MET A 179 10.93 2.65 -3.06
N VAL A 180 10.14 1.98 -2.23
CA VAL A 180 10.17 0.54 -2.01
C VAL A 180 9.08 -0.14 -2.83
N PHE A 181 9.28 -1.39 -3.23
CA PHE A 181 8.32 -2.18 -3.99
C PHE A 181 8.45 -3.68 -3.67
N SER A 182 7.38 -4.45 -3.86
CA SER A 182 7.39 -5.90 -3.62
C SER A 182 8.00 -6.69 -4.79
N ASP A 183 7.58 -6.38 -6.01
CA ASP A 183 7.95 -7.14 -7.21
C ASP A 183 8.01 -6.23 -8.45
N ALA A 184 8.89 -6.60 -9.38
CA ALA A 184 9.11 -5.93 -10.64
C ALA A 184 8.98 -6.92 -11.80
N MET A 185 8.08 -6.64 -12.75
CA MET A 185 7.83 -7.50 -13.89
C MET A 185 8.17 -6.79 -15.21
N LYS A 186 8.76 -7.51 -16.15
CA LYS A 186 9.03 -6.97 -17.48
C LYS A 186 7.74 -6.85 -18.28
N LEU A 187 7.19 -5.63 -18.34
CA LEU A 187 5.95 -5.32 -19.06
C LEU A 187 6.26 -4.31 -20.18
N GLY A 188 6.32 -4.81 -21.41
CA GLY A 188 6.63 -3.98 -22.58
C GLY A 188 8.10 -3.58 -22.64
N ARG A 189 8.39 -2.28 -22.68
CA ARG A 189 9.74 -1.75 -22.95
C ARG A 189 10.63 -1.65 -21.70
N HIS A 190 10.04 -1.40 -20.53
CA HIS A 190 10.75 -1.23 -19.26
C HIS A 190 10.19 -2.19 -18.20
N ASN A 191 10.93 -2.42 -17.13
CA ASN A 191 10.43 -3.19 -15.99
C ASN A 191 9.41 -2.34 -15.23
N SER A 192 8.30 -2.92 -14.83
CA SER A 192 7.24 -2.25 -14.07
C SER A 192 7.20 -2.78 -12.64
N ILE A 193 7.30 -1.88 -11.67
CA ILE A 193 7.08 -2.23 -10.25
C ILE A 193 5.57 -2.31 -9.99
N MET A 194 5.11 -3.43 -9.45
CA MET A 194 3.68 -3.77 -9.40
C MET A 194 2.92 -3.01 -8.32
N ASP A 195 3.60 -2.74 -7.21
CA ASP A 195 3.21 -1.88 -6.11
C ASP A 195 4.42 -1.05 -5.71
N SER A 196 4.18 0.10 -5.08
CA SER A 196 5.25 0.96 -4.62
C SER A 196 4.83 1.83 -3.43
N THR A 197 5.82 2.28 -2.67
CA THR A 197 5.64 3.28 -1.62
C THR A 197 6.82 4.22 -1.60
N LEU A 198 6.54 5.52 -1.69
CA LEU A 198 7.53 6.56 -1.44
C LEU A 198 8.04 6.44 0.01
N VAL A 199 9.34 6.52 0.27
CA VAL A 199 9.93 6.38 1.62
C VAL A 199 10.86 7.52 1.95
#